data_AF-A0A553PL85-F1
#
_entry.id   AF-A0A553PL85-F1
#
_cell.length_a   1.000
_cell.length_b   1.000
_cell.length_c   1.000
_cell.angle_alpha   90.00
_cell.angle_beta   90.00
_cell.angle_gamma   90.00
#
_symmetry.space_group_name_H-M   'P 1'
#
loop_
_entity.id
_entity.type
_entity.pdbx_description
1 polymer ?
#
loop_
_entity_poly.entity_id
_entity_poly.type
_entity_poly.pdbx_seq_one_letter_code
_entity_poly.pdbx_strand_id
1 'polypeptide(L)'
;MGLMPSFNGDLDNDVLPEAILIRNIIDDSLANIILIRNLFESDVANIPDLDTSLRNKIKDLQECSEQVLKEDLAHQLDQYDADTDDSHETRSLRRRRRTKSLTKWKTTQQRETASESFVTKAKDILLHCHNDKRLLMSLKDALPSKESNEFIELFKKFRDFAVGRVLTPFGTHVQEVESLMVSINLKAKFDKQVDKLKMDLTEIQKQKDLKMKQVNDERSLLEGELEIIRNHSQELIANHKGQVHARLKVLAWHSHGRQSKTLDHILDLKKELQECLDEHVLAESEMRKANAKLEKEVKDLIDKYDLEMFKKHETIDTITKEYETETENLDELLKVLAEVEDQQHELMEQNRVEEETRRLLELMNIRRIVAAKTIQRAYRSHKTRMMLKKKKRKKKSAAKKG
;
A
#
# COMPACT_ATOMS: atom_id res chain seq x y z
N MET A 1 59.59 -4.63 51.06
CA MET A 1 60.76 -4.19 51.84
C MET A 1 60.23 -3.52 53.10
N GLY A 2 60.00 -4.16 54.25
CA GLY A 2 60.58 -5.39 54.78
C GLY A 2 61.83 -5.04 55.57
N LEU A 3 61.67 -4.70 56.86
CA LEU A 3 62.65 -4.80 57.96
C LEU A 3 62.01 -4.18 59.22
N MET A 4 61.50 -5.02 60.11
CA MET A 4 61.33 -4.71 61.54
C MET A 4 61.79 -5.93 62.35
N PRO A 5 62.49 -5.74 63.47
CA PRO A 5 63.19 -6.82 64.17
C PRO A 5 62.26 -7.56 65.11
N SER A 6 62.32 -8.89 65.08
CA SER A 6 61.68 -9.76 66.08
C SER A 6 62.41 -9.64 67.42
N PHE A 7 61.76 -9.00 68.40
CA PHE A 7 62.11 -9.13 69.81
C PHE A 7 61.54 -10.46 70.32
N ASN A 8 62.36 -11.51 70.31
CA ASN A 8 62.13 -12.71 71.11
C ASN A 8 63.18 -12.69 72.22
N GLY A 9 62.74 -12.36 73.43
CA GLY A 9 63.53 -12.43 74.65
C GLY A 9 62.60 -12.82 75.78
N ASP A 10 62.79 -14.05 76.26
CA ASP A 10 61.99 -14.75 77.27
C ASP A 10 61.79 -13.92 78.55
N LEU A 11 60.54 -13.62 78.86
CA LEU A 11 60.08 -13.23 80.20
C LEU A 11 59.28 -14.42 80.73
N ASP A 12 60.03 -15.45 81.11
CA ASP A 12 59.53 -16.62 81.79
C ASP A 12 58.96 -16.21 83.17
N ASN A 13 57.65 -16.45 83.32
CA ASN A 13 57.02 -17.04 84.50
C ASN A 13 57.31 -16.47 85.91
N ASP A 14 57.61 -15.18 86.04
CA ASP A 14 57.49 -14.52 87.34
C ASP A 14 56.02 -14.14 87.59
N VAL A 15 55.24 -15.12 88.05
CA VAL A 15 53.98 -14.83 88.75
C VAL A 15 54.35 -14.11 90.03
N LEU A 16 54.32 -12.77 89.97
CA LEU A 16 54.63 -11.88 91.08
C LEU A 16 53.91 -12.37 92.35
N PRO A 17 54.59 -12.50 93.50
CA PRO A 17 53.98 -12.85 94.78
C PRO A 17 52.76 -11.98 95.14
N GLU A 18 52.72 -10.76 94.59
CA GLU A 18 51.61 -9.81 94.65
C GLU A 18 50.32 -10.36 94.04
N ALA A 19 50.37 -11.17 92.98
CA ALA A 19 49.19 -11.79 92.37
C ALA A 19 48.55 -12.85 93.28
N ILE A 20 49.37 -13.57 94.06
CA ILE A 20 48.89 -14.53 95.08
C ILE A 20 48.27 -13.77 96.26
N LEU A 21 48.88 -12.64 96.67
CA LEU A 21 48.34 -11.77 97.72
C LEU A 21 46.99 -11.18 97.32
N ILE A 22 46.87 -10.66 96.09
CA ILE A 22 45.63 -10.09 95.55
C ILE A 22 44.54 -11.16 95.47
N ARG A 23 44.88 -12.40 95.06
CA ARG A 23 43.93 -13.52 95.06
C ARG A 23 43.37 -13.80 96.46
N ASN A 24 44.23 -13.90 97.47
CA ASN A 24 43.78 -14.17 98.83
C ASN A 24 42.93 -13.02 99.41
N ILE A 25 43.27 -11.77 99.11
CA ILE A 25 42.48 -10.60 99.50
C ILE A 25 41.09 -10.64 98.85
N ILE A 26 41.01 -11.04 97.58
CA ILE A 26 39.73 -11.18 96.87
C ILE A 26 38.90 -12.31 97.48
N ASP A 27 39.50 -13.45 97.81
CA ASP A 27 38.82 -14.60 98.41
C ASP A 27 38.25 -14.27 99.81
N ASP A 28 39.01 -13.56 100.65
CA ASP A 28 38.54 -13.09 101.97
C ASP A 28 37.45 -12.02 101.86
N SER A 29 37.56 -11.12 100.89
CA SER A 29 36.54 -10.11 100.61
C SER A 29 35.22 -10.76 100.18
N LEU A 30 35.30 -11.84 99.40
CA LEU A 30 34.14 -12.59 98.92
C LEU A 30 33.41 -13.29 100.07
N ALA A 31 34.14 -13.87 101.03
CA ALA A 31 33.57 -14.47 102.22
C ALA A 31 32.84 -13.45 103.12
N ASN A 32 33.40 -12.25 103.27
CA ASN A 32 32.80 -11.17 104.07
C ASN A 32 31.54 -10.58 103.44
N ILE A 33 31.50 -10.44 102.10
CA ILE A 33 30.33 -9.96 101.37
C ILE A 33 29.15 -10.93 101.49
N ILE A 34 29.42 -12.25 101.41
CA ILE A 34 28.41 -13.30 101.60
C ILE A 34 27.76 -13.19 103.00
N LEU A 35 28.57 -12.96 104.05
CA LEU A 35 28.10 -12.84 105.43
C LEU A 35 27.21 -11.61 105.66
N ILE A 36 27.64 -10.43 105.19
CA ILE A 36 26.85 -9.19 105.34
C ILE A 36 25.49 -9.35 104.66
N ARG A 37 25.47 -9.91 103.44
CA ARG A 37 24.22 -10.00 102.66
C ARG A 37 23.20 -10.96 103.28
N ASN A 38 23.64 -12.10 103.80
CA ASN A 38 22.75 -13.04 104.49
C ASN A 38 22.08 -12.41 105.73
N LEU A 39 22.75 -11.47 106.40
CA LEU A 39 22.19 -10.71 107.53
C LEU A 39 21.13 -9.69 107.09
N PHE A 40 21.21 -9.17 105.86
CA PHE A 40 20.26 -8.17 105.34
C PHE A 40 18.95 -8.76 104.84
N GLU A 41 18.98 -9.94 104.21
CA GLU A 41 17.81 -10.57 103.58
C GLU A 41 16.99 -11.46 104.55
N SER A 42 17.49 -11.73 105.76
CA SER A 42 16.78 -12.52 106.77
C SER A 42 15.88 -11.66 107.67
N ASP A 43 14.65 -12.10 107.93
CA ASP A 43 13.81 -11.54 108.99
C ASP A 43 14.50 -11.75 110.35
N VAL A 44 15.20 -10.73 110.83
CA VAL A 44 16.00 -10.73 112.08
C VAL A 44 15.17 -11.16 113.31
N ALA A 45 13.85 -11.09 113.21
CA ALA A 45 12.89 -11.56 114.20
C ALA A 45 12.81 -13.09 114.33
N ASN A 46 13.12 -13.85 113.27
CA ASN A 46 12.94 -15.30 113.20
C ASN A 46 14.22 -16.12 113.42
N ILE A 47 15.36 -15.49 113.74
CA ILE A 47 16.60 -16.21 114.08
C ILE A 47 16.56 -16.57 115.58
N PRO A 48 16.46 -17.87 115.94
CA PRO A 48 16.53 -18.31 117.34
C PRO A 48 17.93 -18.07 117.91
N ASP A 49 18.02 -17.72 119.20
CA ASP A 49 19.26 -17.47 119.97
C ASP A 49 20.14 -16.25 119.60
N LEU A 50 19.66 -15.33 118.75
CA LEU A 50 20.39 -14.09 118.48
C LEU A 50 20.27 -13.10 119.67
N ASP A 51 21.40 -12.65 120.21
CA ASP A 51 21.46 -11.68 121.32
C ASP A 51 20.75 -10.36 120.94
N THR A 52 20.03 -9.76 121.89
CA THR A 52 19.27 -8.51 121.68
C THR A 52 20.18 -7.36 121.28
N SER A 53 21.45 -7.36 121.72
CA SER A 53 22.47 -6.39 121.28
C SER A 53 22.75 -6.49 119.78
N LEU A 54 22.89 -7.71 119.26
CA LEU A 54 23.22 -7.98 117.85
C LEU A 54 22.02 -7.71 116.94
N ARG A 55 20.80 -8.02 117.39
CA ARG A 55 19.56 -7.67 116.68
C ARG A 55 19.40 -6.16 116.48
N ASN A 56 19.72 -5.36 117.51
CA ASN A 56 19.63 -3.91 117.41
C ASN A 56 20.68 -3.36 116.44
N LYS A 57 21.92 -3.87 116.49
CA LYS A 57 22.96 -3.48 115.52
C LYS A 57 22.59 -3.82 114.08
N ILE A 58 21.98 -5.00 113.83
CA ILE A 58 21.53 -5.38 112.48
C ILE A 58 20.37 -4.47 112.02
N LYS A 59 19.43 -4.13 112.90
CA LYS A 59 18.36 -3.16 112.58
C LYS A 59 18.92 -1.77 112.26
N ASP A 60 19.89 -1.29 113.04
CA ASP A 60 20.58 -0.02 112.77
C ASP A 60 21.34 -0.04 111.44
N LEU A 61 21.84 -1.21 111.04
CA LEU A 61 22.50 -1.43 109.76
C LEU A 61 21.48 -1.44 108.59
N GLN A 62 20.31 -2.05 108.80
CA GLN A 62 19.18 -2.04 107.87
C GLN A 62 18.67 -0.62 107.62
N GLU A 63 18.46 0.18 108.68
CA GLU A 63 18.08 1.59 108.54
C GLU A 63 19.15 2.42 107.82
N CYS A 64 20.44 2.19 108.10
CA CYS A 64 21.52 2.84 107.36
C CYS A 64 21.57 2.43 105.88
N SER A 65 21.28 1.17 105.56
CA SER A 65 21.24 0.70 104.17
C SER A 65 20.12 1.37 103.37
N GLU A 66 18.96 1.56 103.98
CA GLU A 66 17.83 2.26 103.36
C GLU A 66 18.14 3.74 103.15
N GLN A 67 18.88 4.37 104.08
CA GLN A 67 19.35 5.74 103.91
C GLN A 67 20.32 5.86 102.72
N VAL A 68 21.30 4.96 102.62
CA VAL A 68 22.25 4.94 101.48
C VAL A 68 21.52 4.71 100.15
N LEU A 69 20.55 3.78 100.11
CA LEU A 69 19.73 3.53 98.92
C LEU A 69 18.89 4.74 98.52
N LYS A 70 18.30 5.46 99.49
CA LYS A 70 17.54 6.69 99.22
C LYS A 70 18.43 7.79 98.65
N GLU A 71 19.66 7.94 99.16
CA GLU A 71 20.63 8.90 98.65
C GLU A 71 21.16 8.52 97.26
N ASP A 72 21.39 7.24 96.99
CA ASP A 72 21.80 6.73 95.67
C ASP A 72 20.69 6.91 94.61
N LEU A 73 19.43 6.66 94.98
CA LEU A 73 18.29 6.91 94.08
C LEU A 73 18.14 8.40 93.77
N ALA A 74 18.34 9.28 94.76
CA ALA A 74 18.33 10.72 94.56
C ALA A 74 19.45 11.18 93.62
N HIS A 75 20.65 10.60 93.73
CA HIS A 75 21.76 10.90 92.83
C HIS A 75 21.52 10.38 91.40
N GLN A 76 20.90 9.20 91.24
CA GLN A 76 20.55 8.68 89.90
C GLN A 76 19.48 9.53 89.22
N LEU A 77 18.48 10.01 89.96
CA LEU A 77 17.48 10.96 89.45
C LEU A 77 18.14 12.27 88.99
N ASP A 78 19.07 12.82 89.77
CA ASP A 78 19.84 14.02 89.40
C ASP A 78 20.70 13.81 88.13
N GLN A 79 21.17 12.58 87.86
CA GLN A 79 21.89 12.24 86.62
C GLN A 79 20.95 12.07 85.42
N TYR A 80 19.80 11.43 85.61
CA TYR A 80 18.83 11.22 84.53
C TYR A 80 18.23 12.53 84.02
N ASP A 81 18.00 13.50 84.92
CA ASP A 81 17.60 14.87 84.58
C ASP A 81 18.72 15.68 83.89
N ALA A 82 19.99 15.28 84.04
CA ALA A 82 21.09 15.91 83.33
C ALA A 82 21.21 15.42 81.88
N ASP A 83 20.91 14.14 81.62
CA ASP A 83 21.08 13.51 80.31
C ASP A 83 19.85 13.67 79.39
N THR A 84 18.65 13.86 79.94
CA THR A 84 17.42 14.08 79.16
C THR A 84 17.29 15.52 78.62
N ASP A 85 18.00 16.48 79.20
CA ASP A 85 17.98 17.90 78.80
C ASP A 85 18.87 18.21 77.57
N ASP A 86 19.63 17.25 77.04
CA ASP A 86 20.58 17.46 75.92
C ASP A 86 19.93 17.35 74.51
N SER A 87 18.63 17.06 74.40
CA SER A 87 17.97 16.82 73.10
C SER A 87 17.39 18.06 72.38
N HIS A 88 17.32 19.24 73.02
CA HIS A 88 16.95 20.50 72.35
C HIS A 88 17.62 21.73 72.98
N GLU A 89 18.92 21.92 72.70
CA GLU A 89 19.68 23.01 73.29
C GLU A 89 19.44 24.36 72.56
N THR A 90 18.69 25.27 73.19
CA THR A 90 18.67 26.70 72.84
C THR A 90 19.61 27.51 73.74
N ARG A 91 20.16 28.60 73.19
CA ARG A 91 21.20 29.47 73.80
C ARG A 91 20.89 30.03 75.21
N SER A 92 19.68 29.89 75.76
CA SER A 92 19.28 30.45 77.06
C SER A 92 19.72 29.62 78.28
N LEU A 93 20.14 28.36 78.11
CA LEU A 93 20.40 27.45 79.25
C LEU A 93 21.83 27.47 79.80
N ARG A 94 22.78 28.12 79.12
CA ARG A 94 24.19 28.20 79.59
C ARG A 94 24.38 28.92 80.93
N ARG A 95 23.44 29.78 81.37
CA ARG A 95 23.49 30.42 82.69
C ARG A 95 23.04 29.53 83.85
N ARG A 96 22.32 28.43 83.60
CA ARG A 96 21.82 27.51 84.65
C ARG A 96 22.82 26.42 85.05
N ARG A 97 23.85 26.14 84.25
CA ARG A 97 24.87 25.12 84.55
C ARG A 97 25.80 25.47 85.71
N ARG A 98 25.93 26.75 86.09
CA ARG A 98 26.81 27.15 87.22
C ARG A 98 26.19 26.89 88.61
N THR A 99 24.87 26.92 88.76
CA THR A 99 24.22 26.65 90.06
C THR A 99 23.99 25.17 90.35
N LYS A 100 23.90 24.31 89.32
CA LYS A 100 23.80 22.84 89.48
C LYS A 100 25.10 22.17 89.95
N SER A 101 26.26 22.82 89.76
CA SER A 101 27.54 22.27 90.23
C SER A 101 27.72 22.34 91.76
N LEU A 102 27.04 23.28 92.43
CA LEU A 102 27.14 23.49 93.87
C LEU A 102 26.22 22.55 94.68
N THR A 103 25.12 22.08 94.09
CA THR A 103 24.24 21.06 94.69
C THR A 103 24.84 19.66 94.57
N LYS A 104 25.49 19.35 93.44
CA LYS A 104 26.16 18.07 93.20
C LYS A 104 27.24 17.73 94.23
N TRP A 105 27.98 18.75 94.71
CA TRP A 105 29.04 18.55 95.71
C TRP A 105 28.48 18.22 97.11
N LYS A 106 27.32 18.76 97.47
CA LYS A 106 26.66 18.50 98.76
C LYS A 106 26.03 17.10 98.80
N THR A 107 25.39 16.65 97.72
CA THR A 107 24.84 15.29 97.62
C THR A 107 25.93 14.22 97.59
N THR A 108 27.08 14.48 96.93
CA THR A 108 28.23 13.56 97.00
C THR A 108 28.84 13.47 98.40
N GLN A 109 28.91 14.57 99.15
CA GLN A 109 29.48 14.56 100.50
C GLN A 109 28.56 13.86 101.51
N GLN A 110 27.24 14.03 101.41
CA GLN A 110 26.26 13.29 102.23
C GLN A 110 26.33 11.78 101.95
N ARG A 111 26.39 11.40 100.66
CA ARG A 111 26.56 10.02 100.21
C ARG A 111 27.82 9.37 100.77
N GLU A 112 28.94 10.07 100.75
CA GLU A 112 30.21 9.57 101.31
C GLU A 112 30.09 9.34 102.82
N THR A 113 29.49 10.27 103.57
CA THR A 113 29.30 10.11 105.02
C THR A 113 28.31 8.99 105.39
N ALA A 114 27.24 8.80 104.62
CA ALA A 114 26.28 7.72 104.82
C ALA A 114 26.91 6.35 104.48
N SER A 115 27.71 6.29 103.41
CA SER A 115 28.47 5.10 103.02
C SER A 115 29.53 4.72 104.05
N GLU A 116 30.29 5.68 104.58
CA GLU A 116 31.29 5.42 105.62
C GLU A 116 30.67 4.94 106.94
N SER A 117 29.52 5.52 107.33
CA SER A 117 28.72 5.08 108.49
C SER A 117 28.18 3.65 108.31
N PHE A 118 27.70 3.32 107.12
CA PHE A 118 27.26 1.96 106.78
C PHE A 118 28.44 0.96 106.86
N VAL A 119 29.59 1.31 106.29
CA VAL A 119 30.78 0.45 106.28
C VAL A 119 31.32 0.20 107.69
N THR A 120 31.33 1.22 108.56
CA THR A 120 31.79 1.06 109.96
C THR A 120 30.85 0.17 110.76
N LYS A 121 29.53 0.38 110.66
CA LYS A 121 28.54 -0.50 111.31
C LYS A 121 28.57 -1.94 110.76
N ALA A 122 28.78 -2.12 109.45
CA ALA A 122 28.89 -3.44 108.83
C ALA A 122 30.15 -4.17 109.30
N LYS A 123 31.26 -3.45 109.46
CA LYS A 123 32.50 -3.98 110.04
C LYS A 123 32.31 -4.42 111.49
N ASP A 124 31.60 -3.65 112.31
CA ASP A 124 31.34 -4.03 113.71
C ASP A 124 30.51 -5.30 113.83
N ILE A 125 29.53 -5.50 112.95
CA ILE A 125 28.71 -6.73 112.90
C ILE A 125 29.53 -7.91 112.37
N LEU A 126 30.32 -7.70 111.32
CA LEU A 126 31.23 -8.74 110.81
C LEU A 126 32.25 -9.17 111.86
N LEU A 127 32.82 -8.23 112.62
CA LEU A 127 33.72 -8.56 113.73
C LEU A 127 33.00 -9.39 114.79
N HIS A 128 31.74 -9.05 115.09
CA HIS A 128 30.93 -9.77 116.07
C HIS A 128 30.62 -11.20 115.61
N CYS A 129 30.26 -11.38 114.33
CA CYS A 129 30.01 -12.69 113.73
C CYS A 129 31.30 -13.53 113.58
N HIS A 130 32.44 -12.89 113.30
CA HIS A 130 33.73 -13.58 113.18
C HIS A 130 34.21 -14.16 114.53
N ASN A 131 33.88 -13.49 115.63
CA ASN A 131 34.27 -13.91 116.98
C ASN A 131 33.36 -15.00 117.57
N ASP A 132 32.16 -15.22 117.04
CA ASP A 132 31.24 -16.29 117.48
C ASP A 132 30.99 -17.33 116.38
N LYS A 133 31.77 -18.42 116.43
CA LYS A 133 31.72 -19.50 115.42
C LYS A 133 30.38 -20.24 115.36
N ARG A 134 29.54 -20.17 116.39
CA ARG A 134 28.22 -20.83 116.39
C ARG A 134 27.21 -20.07 115.53
N LEU A 135 27.24 -18.74 115.58
CA LEU A 135 26.40 -17.87 114.76
C LEU A 135 26.75 -17.95 113.27
N LEU A 136 28.03 -18.12 112.94
CA LEU A 136 28.51 -18.18 111.56
C LEU A 136 28.03 -19.45 110.83
N MET A 137 27.87 -20.57 111.56
CA MET A 137 27.34 -21.81 111.00
C MET A 137 25.81 -21.74 110.80
N SER A 138 25.07 -21.17 111.75
CA SER A 138 23.60 -21.04 111.62
C SER A 138 23.17 -20.07 110.52
N LEU A 139 23.95 -19.02 110.25
CA LEU A 139 23.74 -18.08 109.14
C LEU A 139 24.10 -18.64 107.75
N LYS A 140 24.89 -19.72 107.70
CA LYS A 140 25.29 -20.36 106.44
C LYS A 140 24.25 -21.36 105.94
N ASP A 141 23.45 -21.91 106.86
CA ASP A 141 22.43 -22.94 106.57
C ASP A 141 21.02 -22.36 106.37
N ALA A 142 20.78 -21.10 106.78
CA ALA A 142 19.50 -20.43 106.60
C ALA A 142 19.42 -19.70 105.23
N LEU A 143 18.79 -20.37 104.25
CA LEU A 143 18.23 -19.88 102.98
C LEU A 143 19.18 -19.64 101.78
N PRO A 144 19.05 -20.42 100.68
CA PRO A 144 19.57 -20.05 99.37
C PRO A 144 18.51 -19.31 98.52
N SER A 145 18.75 -18.04 98.20
CA SER A 145 17.99 -17.28 97.19
C SER A 145 18.58 -17.50 95.78
N LYS A 146 17.74 -17.61 94.73
CA LYS A 146 18.17 -17.79 93.33
C LYS A 146 18.99 -16.62 92.79
N GLU A 147 18.74 -15.40 93.26
CA GLU A 147 19.45 -14.18 92.85
C GLU A 147 20.88 -14.10 93.43
N SER A 148 21.14 -14.86 94.50
CA SER A 148 22.47 -15.00 95.10
C SER A 148 23.42 -15.81 94.20
N ASN A 149 22.91 -16.83 93.51
CA ASN A 149 23.72 -17.68 92.65
C ASN A 149 24.15 -17.00 91.34
N GLU A 150 23.31 -16.17 90.73
CA GLU A 150 23.67 -15.40 89.52
C GLU A 150 24.76 -14.36 89.79
N PHE A 151 24.68 -13.65 90.92
CA PHE A 151 25.72 -12.71 91.32
C PHE A 151 27.05 -13.43 91.58
N ILE A 152 27.02 -14.58 92.26
CA ILE A 152 28.22 -15.41 92.48
C ILE A 152 28.79 -15.91 91.16
N GLU A 153 27.96 -16.26 90.17
CA GLU A 153 28.42 -16.70 88.86
C GLU A 153 29.06 -15.55 88.05
N LEU A 154 28.48 -14.35 88.09
CA LEU A 154 29.05 -13.14 87.48
C LEU A 154 30.37 -12.75 88.14
N PHE A 155 30.46 -12.85 89.48
CA PHE A 155 31.70 -12.56 90.19
C PHE A 155 32.78 -13.63 89.93
N LYS A 156 32.40 -14.90 89.73
CA LYS A 156 33.32 -15.94 89.25
C LYS A 156 33.82 -15.65 87.83
N LYS A 157 32.96 -15.19 86.93
CA LYS A 157 33.35 -14.75 85.58
C LYS A 157 34.29 -13.55 85.62
N PHE A 158 34.04 -12.60 86.53
CA PHE A 158 34.93 -11.46 86.75
C PHE A 158 36.28 -11.90 87.33
N ARG A 159 36.29 -12.84 88.28
CA ARG A 159 37.52 -13.47 88.78
C ARG A 159 38.29 -14.13 87.64
N ASP A 160 37.65 -14.94 86.82
CA ASP A 160 38.31 -15.66 85.72
C ASP A 160 38.87 -14.69 84.66
N PHE A 161 38.15 -13.60 84.40
CA PHE A 161 38.62 -12.50 83.56
C PHE A 161 39.82 -11.76 84.19
N ALA A 162 39.76 -11.43 85.48
CA ALA A 162 40.85 -10.75 86.18
C ALA A 162 42.10 -11.63 86.29
N VAL A 163 41.92 -12.93 86.58
CA VAL A 163 42.99 -13.92 86.62
C VAL A 163 43.58 -14.13 85.22
N GLY A 164 42.75 -14.25 84.19
CA GLY A 164 43.21 -14.34 82.81
C GLY A 164 44.03 -13.12 82.40
N ARG A 165 43.63 -11.92 82.83
CA ARG A 165 44.30 -10.65 82.53
C ARG A 165 45.60 -10.44 83.32
N VAL A 166 45.69 -10.99 84.54
CA VAL A 166 46.90 -10.91 85.39
C VAL A 166 47.92 -11.99 85.01
N LEU A 167 47.47 -13.12 84.46
CA LEU A 167 48.35 -14.22 84.03
C LEU A 167 48.83 -14.12 82.57
N THR A 168 48.24 -13.24 81.74
CA THR A 168 48.74 -13.00 80.38
C THR A 168 50.02 -12.14 80.41
N PRO A 169 51.16 -12.63 79.87
CA PRO A 169 52.40 -11.88 79.81
C PRO A 169 52.26 -10.62 78.94
N PHE A 170 52.98 -9.56 79.28
CA PHE A 170 52.94 -8.29 78.55
C PHE A 170 53.27 -8.43 77.05
N GLY A 171 54.14 -9.39 76.68
CA GLY A 171 54.54 -9.63 75.29
C GLY A 171 53.42 -10.13 74.36
N THR A 172 52.49 -10.95 74.86
CA THR A 172 51.36 -11.45 74.05
C THR A 172 50.35 -10.34 73.75
N HIS A 173 50.15 -9.42 74.69
CA HIS A 173 49.31 -8.24 74.47
C HIS A 173 49.87 -7.31 73.39
N VAL A 174 51.19 -7.14 73.32
CA VAL A 174 51.83 -6.31 72.26
C VAL A 174 51.60 -6.93 70.88
N GLN A 175 51.77 -8.24 70.74
CA GLN A 175 51.55 -8.94 69.47
C GLN A 175 50.08 -8.92 69.01
N GLU A 176 49.13 -9.08 69.95
CA GLU A 176 47.70 -8.94 69.65
C GLU A 176 47.37 -7.52 69.16
N VAL A 177 47.87 -6.48 69.86
CA VAL A 177 47.67 -5.09 69.48
C VAL A 177 48.31 -4.78 68.12
N GLU A 178 49.51 -5.29 67.82
CA GLU A 178 50.15 -5.14 66.51
C GLU A 178 49.36 -5.84 65.39
N SER A 179 48.86 -7.05 65.63
CA SER A 179 48.03 -7.79 64.65
C SER A 179 46.70 -7.06 64.36
N LEU A 180 46.09 -6.48 65.40
CA LEU A 180 44.91 -5.63 65.27
C LEU A 180 45.25 -4.35 64.51
N MET A 181 46.39 -3.72 64.79
CA MET A 181 46.81 -2.51 64.09
C MET A 181 47.09 -2.76 62.60
N VAL A 182 47.68 -3.92 62.25
CA VAL A 182 47.86 -4.35 60.85
C VAL A 182 46.51 -4.58 60.18
N SER A 183 45.59 -5.29 60.83
CA SER A 183 44.25 -5.55 60.26
C SER A 183 43.41 -4.26 60.10
N ILE A 184 43.49 -3.32 61.05
CA ILE A 184 42.87 -2.00 60.98
C ILE A 184 43.46 -1.21 59.80
N ASN A 185 44.79 -1.22 59.64
CA ASN A 185 45.45 -0.54 58.52
C ASN A 185 45.10 -1.18 57.17
N LEU A 186 44.96 -2.51 57.11
CA LEU A 186 44.54 -3.22 55.90
C LEU A 186 43.08 -2.87 55.54
N LYS A 187 42.20 -2.85 56.54
CA LYS A 187 40.80 -2.45 56.39
C LYS A 187 40.69 -1.02 55.89
N ALA A 188 41.44 -0.08 56.48
CA ALA A 188 41.47 1.31 56.02
C ALA A 188 41.98 1.46 54.57
N LYS A 189 42.91 0.60 54.11
CA LYS A 189 43.32 0.58 52.69
C LYS A 189 42.22 0.05 51.78
N PHE A 190 41.53 -1.02 52.17
CA PHE A 190 40.42 -1.56 51.40
C PHE A 190 39.23 -0.60 51.37
N ASP A 191 38.90 0.06 52.48
CA ASP A 191 37.84 1.07 52.55
C ASP A 191 38.14 2.23 51.60
N LYS A 192 39.38 2.72 51.54
CA LYS A 192 39.80 3.73 50.55
C LYS A 192 39.66 3.25 49.10
N GLN A 193 39.90 1.98 48.82
CA GLN A 193 39.68 1.41 47.48
C GLN A 193 38.19 1.29 47.16
N VAL A 194 37.39 0.85 48.12
CA VAL A 194 35.92 0.78 48.01
C VAL A 194 35.35 2.18 47.76
N ASP A 195 35.82 3.20 48.45
CA ASP A 195 35.36 4.58 48.26
C ASP A 195 35.74 5.12 46.87
N LYS A 196 36.97 4.83 46.39
CA LYS A 196 37.36 5.16 45.02
C LYS A 196 36.46 4.47 43.99
N LEU A 197 36.22 3.17 44.14
CA LEU A 197 35.35 2.42 43.24
C LEU A 197 33.90 2.94 43.27
N LYS A 198 33.39 3.34 44.44
CA LYS A 198 32.08 3.98 44.55
C LYS A 198 32.06 5.33 43.84
N MET A 199 33.09 6.16 44.00
CA MET A 199 33.20 7.43 43.28
C MET A 199 33.20 7.20 41.76
N ASP A 200 34.05 6.29 41.27
CA ASP A 200 34.13 5.96 39.84
C ASP A 200 32.79 5.43 39.31
N LEU A 201 32.10 4.57 40.08
CA LEU A 201 30.79 4.05 39.73
C LEU A 201 29.75 5.18 39.63
N THR A 202 29.73 6.11 40.59
CA THR A 202 28.81 7.26 40.52
C THR A 202 29.13 8.20 39.37
N GLU A 203 30.41 8.37 39.02
CA GLU A 203 30.82 9.20 37.89
C GLU A 203 30.41 8.56 36.55
N ILE A 204 30.63 7.25 36.40
CA ILE A 204 30.17 6.48 35.23
C ILE A 204 28.65 6.53 35.12
N GLN A 205 27.91 6.43 36.23
CA GLN A 205 26.45 6.57 36.24
C GLN A 205 26.01 7.96 35.77
N LYS A 206 26.63 9.04 36.28
CA LYS A 206 26.34 10.40 35.82
C LYS A 206 26.62 10.60 34.34
N GLN A 207 27.76 10.09 33.85
CA GLN A 207 28.10 10.17 32.44
C GLN A 207 27.12 9.38 31.56
N LYS A 208 26.69 8.20 32.01
CA LYS A 208 25.65 7.43 31.34
C LYS A 208 24.33 8.20 31.29
N ASP A 209 23.90 8.79 32.41
CA ASP A 209 22.65 9.54 32.47
C ASP A 209 22.69 10.79 31.59
N LEU A 210 23.84 11.47 31.52
CA LEU A 210 24.03 12.61 30.63
C LEU A 210 23.92 12.19 29.15
N LYS A 211 24.58 11.10 28.76
CA LYS A 211 24.47 10.54 27.40
C LYS A 211 23.05 10.08 27.08
N MET A 212 22.38 9.44 28.03
CA MET A 212 20.98 9.03 27.88
C MET A 212 20.07 10.23 27.65
N LYS A 213 20.28 11.35 28.36
CA LYS A 213 19.54 12.60 28.12
C LYS A 213 19.80 13.14 26.72
N GLN A 214 21.07 13.25 26.31
CA GLN A 214 21.44 13.73 24.97
C GLN A 214 20.79 12.91 23.85
N VAL A 215 20.86 11.57 23.95
CA VAL A 215 20.23 10.68 22.96
C VAL A 215 18.71 10.82 22.97
N ASN A 216 18.10 11.01 24.14
CA ASN A 216 16.65 11.18 24.23
C ASN A 216 16.18 12.54 23.68
N ASP A 217 16.98 13.60 23.85
CA ASP A 217 16.73 14.91 23.28
C ASP A 217 16.87 14.88 21.74
N GLU A 218 17.92 14.23 21.22
CA GLU A 218 18.11 14.01 19.78
C GLU A 218 16.98 13.17 19.18
N ARG A 219 16.54 12.11 19.89
CA ARG A 219 15.40 11.31 19.47
C ARG A 219 14.12 12.15 19.38
N SER A 220 13.85 13.00 20.36
CA SER A 220 12.68 13.89 20.37
C SER A 220 12.71 14.87 19.20
N LEU A 221 13.88 15.44 18.90
CA LEU A 221 14.07 16.32 17.74
C LEU A 221 13.80 15.58 16.42
N LEU A 222 14.39 14.40 16.23
CA LEU A 222 14.20 13.59 15.03
C LEU A 222 12.75 13.13 14.87
N GLU A 223 12.06 12.77 15.96
CA GLU A 223 10.63 12.44 15.93
C GLU A 223 9.79 13.66 15.49
N GLY A 224 10.15 14.87 15.94
CA GLY A 224 9.52 16.12 15.49
C GLY A 224 9.76 16.42 14.01
N GLU A 225 10.99 16.32 13.53
CA GLU A 225 11.33 16.52 12.11
C GLU A 225 10.63 15.51 11.20
N LEU A 226 10.55 14.24 11.62
CA LEU A 226 9.83 13.21 10.88
C LEU A 226 8.34 13.53 10.76
N GLU A 227 7.73 14.04 11.82
CA GLU A 227 6.32 14.42 11.80
C GLU A 227 6.07 15.62 10.88
N ILE A 228 6.98 16.60 10.85
CA ILE A 228 6.92 17.73 9.90
C ILE A 228 7.01 17.22 8.45
N ILE A 229 7.97 16.34 8.15
CA ILE A 229 8.13 15.76 6.81
C ILE A 229 6.90 14.96 6.41
N ARG A 230 6.33 14.18 7.34
CA ARG A 230 5.12 13.39 7.12
C ARG A 230 3.94 14.29 6.76
N ASN A 231 3.69 15.34 7.54
CA ASN A 231 2.59 16.26 7.30
C ASN A 231 2.77 17.03 5.99
N HIS A 232 3.98 17.51 5.72
CA HIS A 232 4.28 18.18 4.45
C HIS A 232 4.09 17.24 3.24
N SER A 233 4.53 15.99 3.34
CA SER A 233 4.33 14.98 2.29
C SER A 233 2.85 14.69 2.05
N GLN A 234 2.05 14.55 3.11
CA GLN A 234 0.60 14.34 3.00
C GLN A 234 -0.09 15.52 2.33
N GLU A 235 0.27 16.76 2.70
CA GLU A 235 -0.26 17.97 2.08
C GLU A 235 0.11 18.05 0.60
N LEU A 236 1.36 17.77 0.24
CA LEU A 236 1.81 17.72 -1.17
C LEU A 236 1.03 16.66 -1.96
N ILE A 237 0.83 15.47 -1.41
CA ILE A 237 0.05 14.41 -2.05
C ILE A 237 -1.40 14.83 -2.23
N ALA A 238 -2.02 15.45 -1.22
CA ALA A 238 -3.40 15.92 -1.29
C ALA A 238 -3.56 17.03 -2.35
N ASN A 239 -2.65 18.01 -2.36
CA ASN A 239 -2.64 19.08 -3.35
C ASN A 239 -2.43 18.53 -4.77
N HIS A 240 -1.49 17.61 -4.95
CA HIS A 240 -1.25 16.99 -6.26
C HIS A 240 -2.46 16.19 -6.75
N LYS A 241 -3.09 15.40 -5.88
CA LYS A 241 -4.34 14.69 -6.20
C LYS A 241 -5.45 15.65 -6.60
N GLY A 242 -5.61 16.76 -5.88
CA GLY A 242 -6.59 17.81 -6.21
C GLY A 242 -6.33 18.44 -7.58
N GLN A 243 -5.08 18.81 -7.88
CA GLN A 243 -4.69 19.37 -9.18
C GLN A 243 -4.92 18.40 -10.33
N VAL A 244 -4.52 17.13 -10.16
CA VAL A 244 -4.74 16.07 -11.16
C VAL A 244 -6.23 15.86 -11.41
N HIS A 245 -7.04 15.78 -10.36
CA HIS A 245 -8.49 15.63 -10.50
C HIS A 245 -9.13 16.83 -11.20
N ALA A 246 -8.74 18.07 -10.87
CA ALA A 246 -9.23 19.26 -11.55
C ALA A 246 -8.88 19.25 -13.04
N ARG A 247 -7.63 18.90 -13.38
CA ARG A 247 -7.19 18.75 -14.78
C ARG A 247 -7.95 17.66 -15.52
N LEU A 248 -8.14 16.50 -14.89
CA LEU A 248 -8.91 15.39 -15.48
C LEU A 248 -10.35 15.80 -15.78
N LYS A 249 -11.00 16.54 -14.89
CA LYS A 249 -12.37 17.03 -15.11
C LYS A 249 -12.45 17.97 -16.32
N VAL A 250 -11.49 18.88 -16.46
CA VAL A 250 -11.40 19.79 -17.61
C VAL A 250 -11.14 19.02 -18.91
N LEU A 251 -10.21 18.06 -18.90
CA LEU A 251 -9.93 17.21 -20.05
C LEU A 251 -11.14 16.36 -20.46
N ALA A 252 -11.85 15.78 -19.49
CA ALA A 252 -13.07 15.01 -19.73
C ALA A 252 -14.15 15.89 -20.38
N TRP A 253 -14.35 17.11 -19.88
CA TRP A 253 -15.30 18.05 -20.45
C TRP A 253 -14.94 18.46 -21.89
N HIS A 254 -13.66 18.80 -22.15
CA HIS A 254 -13.20 19.11 -23.51
C HIS A 254 -13.29 17.90 -24.45
N SER A 255 -13.00 16.70 -23.96
CA SER A 255 -13.16 15.46 -24.73
C SER A 255 -14.62 15.24 -25.12
N HIS A 256 -15.53 15.40 -24.17
CA HIS A 256 -16.97 15.30 -24.42
C HIS A 256 -17.46 16.35 -25.42
N GLY A 257 -17.00 17.61 -25.28
CA GLY A 257 -17.33 18.67 -26.23
C GLY A 257 -16.84 18.38 -27.66
N ARG A 258 -15.65 17.79 -27.82
CA ARG A 258 -15.14 17.35 -29.13
C ARG A 258 -15.95 16.18 -29.70
N GLN A 259 -16.32 15.22 -28.87
CA GLN A 259 -17.15 14.09 -29.27
C GLN A 259 -18.52 14.57 -29.75
N SER A 260 -19.18 15.46 -29.01
CA SER A 260 -20.46 16.06 -29.41
C SER A 260 -20.37 16.73 -30.78
N LYS A 261 -19.38 17.62 -30.97
CA LYS A 261 -19.17 18.29 -32.27
C LYS A 261 -18.92 17.30 -33.42
N THR A 262 -18.16 16.24 -33.16
CA THR A 262 -17.88 15.22 -34.17
C THR A 262 -19.15 14.44 -34.52
N LEU A 263 -20.00 14.15 -33.53
CA LEU A 263 -21.30 13.50 -33.76
C LEU A 263 -22.23 14.40 -34.56
N ASP A 264 -22.27 15.71 -34.26
CA ASP A 264 -23.06 16.67 -35.02
C ASP A 264 -22.61 16.70 -36.49
N HIS A 265 -21.30 16.77 -36.75
CA HIS A 265 -20.76 16.69 -38.11
C HIS A 265 -21.07 15.37 -38.83
N ILE A 266 -21.07 14.24 -38.11
CA ILE A 266 -21.47 12.95 -38.69
C ILE A 266 -22.96 12.97 -39.09
N LEU A 267 -23.82 13.60 -38.28
CA LEU A 267 -25.24 13.72 -38.59
C LEU A 267 -25.48 14.62 -39.80
N ASP A 268 -24.78 15.76 -39.87
CA ASP A 268 -24.84 16.68 -41.01
C ASP A 268 -24.39 15.98 -42.31
N LEU A 269 -23.24 15.29 -42.29
CA LEU A 269 -22.75 14.54 -43.45
C LEU A 269 -23.69 13.42 -43.89
N LYS A 270 -24.36 12.74 -42.93
CA LYS A 270 -25.37 11.74 -43.28
C LYS A 270 -26.59 12.35 -43.96
N LYS A 271 -26.98 13.56 -43.54
CA LYS A 271 -28.08 14.30 -44.16
C LYS A 271 -27.70 14.74 -45.58
N GLU A 272 -26.52 15.33 -45.75
CA GLU A 272 -25.99 15.73 -47.06
C GLU A 272 -25.89 14.53 -48.03
N LEU A 273 -25.43 13.37 -47.53
CA LEU A 273 -25.37 12.14 -48.32
C LEU A 273 -26.77 11.69 -48.77
N GLN A 274 -27.76 11.74 -47.87
CA GLN A 274 -29.13 11.35 -48.20
C GLN A 274 -29.75 12.30 -49.24
N GLU A 275 -29.55 13.61 -49.08
CA GLU A 275 -30.00 14.62 -50.04
C GLU A 275 -29.37 14.39 -51.43
N CYS A 276 -28.06 14.15 -51.48
CA CYS A 276 -27.36 13.85 -52.73
C CYS A 276 -27.85 12.54 -53.38
N LEU A 277 -28.11 11.49 -52.60
CA LEU A 277 -28.68 10.25 -53.10
C LEU A 277 -30.08 10.47 -53.70
N ASP A 278 -30.93 11.23 -53.01
CA ASP A 278 -32.28 11.53 -53.48
C ASP A 278 -32.24 12.34 -54.80
N GLU A 279 -31.35 13.34 -54.90
CA GLU A 279 -31.10 14.08 -56.14
C GLU A 279 -30.65 13.17 -57.29
N HIS A 280 -29.70 12.27 -57.03
CA HIS A 280 -29.22 11.33 -58.03
C HIS A 280 -30.30 10.35 -58.49
N VAL A 281 -31.12 9.83 -57.58
CA VAL A 281 -32.24 8.93 -57.91
C VAL A 281 -33.27 9.65 -58.77
N LEU A 282 -33.58 10.92 -58.45
CA LEU A 282 -34.48 11.74 -59.27
C LEU A 282 -33.91 11.96 -60.67
N ALA A 283 -32.65 12.39 -60.77
CA ALA A 283 -31.97 12.61 -62.05
C ALA A 283 -31.90 11.32 -62.90
N GLU A 284 -31.57 10.18 -62.28
CA GLU A 284 -31.55 8.88 -62.96
C GLU A 284 -32.95 8.50 -63.47
N SER A 285 -33.99 8.71 -62.67
CA SER A 285 -35.39 8.45 -63.05
C SER A 285 -35.82 9.31 -64.24
N GLU A 286 -35.44 10.59 -64.26
CA GLU A 286 -35.70 11.49 -65.39
C GLU A 286 -34.97 11.05 -66.65
N MET A 287 -33.69 10.67 -66.54
CA MET A 287 -32.91 10.16 -67.66
C MET A 287 -33.47 8.85 -68.21
N ARG A 288 -33.91 7.93 -67.35
CA ARG A 288 -34.60 6.69 -67.77
C ARG A 288 -35.90 6.98 -68.50
N LYS A 289 -36.70 7.94 -68.03
CA LYS A 289 -37.93 8.37 -68.72
C LYS A 289 -37.62 9.00 -70.08
N ALA A 290 -36.58 9.83 -70.17
CA ALA A 290 -36.14 10.44 -71.43
C ALA A 290 -35.67 9.37 -72.42
N ASN A 291 -34.86 8.41 -71.96
CA ASN A 291 -34.40 7.30 -72.78
C ASN A 291 -35.57 6.45 -73.29
N ALA A 292 -36.53 6.09 -72.42
CA ALA A 292 -37.70 5.31 -72.82
C ALA A 292 -38.59 6.05 -73.85
N LYS A 293 -38.69 7.38 -73.77
CA LYS A 293 -39.38 8.19 -74.79
C LYS A 293 -38.65 8.14 -76.11
N LEU A 294 -37.33 8.34 -76.11
CA LEU A 294 -36.52 8.31 -77.32
C LEU A 294 -36.52 6.92 -77.97
N GLU A 295 -36.39 5.85 -77.18
CA GLU A 295 -36.52 4.47 -77.66
C GLU A 295 -37.87 4.22 -78.33
N LYS A 296 -38.96 4.75 -77.74
CA LYS A 296 -40.28 4.67 -78.36
C LYS A 296 -40.37 5.47 -79.65
N GLU A 297 -39.85 6.69 -79.70
CA GLU A 297 -39.82 7.51 -80.92
C GLU A 297 -39.04 6.84 -82.05
N VAL A 298 -37.87 6.24 -81.74
CA VAL A 298 -37.08 5.47 -82.69
C VAL A 298 -37.85 4.25 -83.20
N LYS A 299 -38.52 3.51 -82.31
CA LYS A 299 -39.35 2.37 -82.70
C LYS A 299 -40.51 2.79 -83.60
N ASP A 300 -41.24 3.86 -83.24
CA ASP A 300 -42.34 4.39 -84.03
C ASP A 300 -41.86 4.87 -85.42
N LEU A 301 -40.63 5.39 -85.52
CA LEU A 301 -40.01 5.76 -86.81
C LEU A 301 -39.64 4.55 -87.67
N ILE A 302 -39.07 3.51 -87.07
CA ILE A 302 -38.75 2.25 -87.75
C ILE A 302 -40.04 1.61 -88.27
N ASP A 303 -41.06 1.47 -87.43
CA ASP A 303 -42.35 0.86 -87.80
C ASP A 303 -43.02 1.62 -88.96
N LYS A 304 -42.95 2.96 -88.96
CA LYS A 304 -43.44 3.79 -90.08
C LYS A 304 -42.64 3.58 -91.36
N TYR A 305 -41.31 3.58 -91.26
CA TYR A 305 -40.44 3.37 -92.40
C TYR A 305 -40.68 1.99 -93.03
N ASP A 306 -40.73 0.94 -92.22
CA ASP A 306 -40.99 -0.42 -92.67
C ASP A 306 -42.34 -0.51 -93.38
N LEU A 307 -43.40 0.07 -92.80
CA LEU A 307 -44.73 0.12 -93.43
C LEU A 307 -44.71 0.86 -94.78
N GLU A 308 -44.01 1.99 -94.88
CA GLU A 308 -43.86 2.73 -96.13
C GLU A 308 -43.06 1.95 -97.18
N MET A 309 -41.99 1.24 -96.77
CA MET A 309 -41.21 0.39 -97.65
C MET A 309 -42.03 -0.80 -98.15
N PHE A 310 -42.82 -1.45 -97.29
CA PHE A 310 -43.74 -2.52 -97.70
C PHE A 310 -44.74 -2.03 -98.74
N LYS A 311 -45.39 -0.87 -98.50
CA LYS A 311 -46.32 -0.27 -99.47
C LYS A 311 -45.63 0.04 -100.80
N LYS A 312 -44.42 0.61 -100.77
CA LYS A 312 -43.64 0.87 -101.99
C LYS A 312 -43.31 -0.41 -102.73
N HIS A 313 -42.93 -1.47 -102.02
CA HIS A 313 -42.65 -2.76 -102.62
C HIS A 313 -43.91 -3.35 -103.29
N GLU A 314 -45.06 -3.34 -102.60
CA GLU A 314 -46.34 -3.75 -103.19
C GLU A 314 -46.70 -2.95 -104.44
N THR A 315 -46.46 -1.64 -104.45
CA THR A 315 -46.70 -0.81 -105.65
C THR A 315 -45.75 -1.16 -106.79
N ILE A 316 -44.47 -1.41 -106.50
CA ILE A 316 -43.49 -1.84 -107.51
C ILE A 316 -43.90 -3.19 -108.10
N ASP A 317 -44.28 -4.15 -107.26
CA ASP A 317 -44.73 -5.47 -107.70
C ASP A 317 -46.00 -5.37 -108.57
N THR A 318 -46.92 -4.48 -108.21
CA THR A 318 -48.13 -4.22 -109.00
C THR A 318 -47.81 -3.63 -110.37
N ILE A 319 -46.97 -2.58 -110.41
CA ILE A 319 -46.53 -1.94 -111.66
C ILE A 319 -45.73 -2.93 -112.51
N THR A 320 -44.89 -3.76 -111.90
CA THR A 320 -44.10 -4.76 -112.63
C THR A 320 -45.00 -5.80 -113.28
N LYS A 321 -46.04 -6.27 -112.58
CA LYS A 321 -47.04 -7.18 -113.17
C LYS A 321 -47.82 -6.51 -114.30
N GLU A 322 -48.25 -5.26 -114.12
CA GLU A 322 -48.95 -4.51 -115.16
C GLU A 322 -48.06 -4.34 -116.41
N TYR A 323 -46.80 -3.96 -116.22
CA TYR A 323 -45.81 -3.85 -117.29
C TYR A 323 -45.59 -5.18 -118.02
N GLU A 324 -45.41 -6.28 -117.28
CA GLU A 324 -45.28 -7.62 -117.86
C GLU A 324 -46.50 -7.96 -118.74
N THR A 325 -47.72 -7.74 -118.24
CA THR A 325 -48.94 -7.97 -119.05
C THR A 325 -49.04 -7.05 -120.27
N GLU A 326 -48.65 -5.78 -120.15
CA GLU A 326 -48.67 -4.84 -121.28
C GLU A 326 -47.62 -5.23 -122.34
N THR A 327 -46.45 -5.71 -121.91
CA THR A 327 -45.43 -6.24 -122.82
C THR A 327 -45.90 -7.51 -123.54
N GLU A 328 -46.56 -8.43 -122.83
CA GLU A 328 -47.16 -9.62 -123.44
C GLU A 328 -48.23 -9.25 -124.48
N ASN A 329 -49.13 -8.32 -124.12
CA ASN A 329 -50.16 -7.81 -125.05
C ASN A 329 -49.54 -7.11 -126.27
N LEU A 330 -48.47 -6.34 -126.08
CA LEU A 330 -47.76 -5.68 -127.17
C LEU A 330 -47.12 -6.70 -128.11
N ASP A 331 -46.47 -7.74 -127.57
CA ASP A 331 -45.87 -8.83 -128.34
C ASP A 331 -46.94 -9.61 -129.13
N GLU A 332 -48.12 -9.83 -128.56
CA GLU A 332 -49.26 -10.43 -129.26
C GLU A 332 -49.77 -9.53 -130.39
N LEU A 333 -49.96 -8.23 -130.15
CA LEU A 333 -50.38 -7.28 -131.18
C LEU A 333 -49.35 -7.15 -132.31
N LEU A 334 -48.05 -7.16 -132.00
CA LEU A 334 -46.99 -7.15 -133.00
C LEU A 334 -47.03 -8.40 -133.88
N LYS A 335 -47.32 -9.59 -133.30
CA LYS A 335 -47.51 -10.82 -134.09
C LYS A 335 -48.72 -10.71 -135.01
N VAL A 336 -49.86 -10.22 -134.50
CA VAL A 336 -51.07 -10.02 -135.31
C VAL A 336 -50.82 -8.99 -136.42
N LEU A 337 -50.11 -7.89 -136.12
CA LEU A 337 -49.76 -6.88 -137.11
C LEU A 337 -48.85 -7.47 -138.21
N ALA A 338 -47.84 -8.27 -137.84
CA ALA A 338 -46.99 -8.96 -138.80
C ALA A 338 -47.80 -9.91 -139.70
N GLU A 339 -48.75 -10.68 -139.14
CA GLU A 339 -49.65 -11.54 -139.92
C GLU A 339 -50.54 -10.73 -140.88
N VAL A 340 -51.04 -9.57 -140.46
CA VAL A 340 -51.85 -8.68 -141.31
C VAL A 340 -51.02 -8.05 -142.41
N GLU A 341 -49.78 -7.62 -142.12
CA GLU A 341 -48.84 -7.08 -143.10
C GLU A 341 -48.49 -8.13 -144.16
N ASP A 342 -48.26 -9.39 -143.75
CA ASP A 342 -48.06 -10.52 -144.65
C ASP A 342 -49.29 -10.77 -145.55
N GLN A 343 -50.49 -10.81 -144.97
CA GLN A 343 -51.75 -10.95 -145.73
C GLN A 343 -51.98 -9.79 -146.71
N GLN A 344 -51.66 -8.56 -146.30
CA GLN A 344 -51.76 -7.39 -147.16
C GLN A 344 -50.77 -7.49 -148.33
N HIS A 345 -49.54 -7.94 -148.07
CA HIS A 345 -48.53 -8.18 -149.11
C HIS A 345 -49.01 -9.26 -150.10
N GLU A 346 -49.57 -10.37 -149.61
CA GLU A 346 -50.16 -11.41 -150.45
C GLU A 346 -51.30 -10.88 -151.32
N LEU A 347 -52.24 -10.10 -150.76
CA LEU A 347 -53.34 -9.49 -151.50
C LEU A 347 -52.85 -8.49 -152.56
N MET A 348 -51.84 -7.67 -152.24
CA MET A 348 -51.24 -6.76 -153.22
C MET A 348 -50.59 -7.52 -154.37
N GLU A 349 -49.89 -8.62 -154.08
CA GLU A 349 -49.28 -9.47 -155.10
C GLU A 349 -50.34 -10.19 -155.95
N GLN A 350 -51.41 -10.70 -155.33
CA GLN A 350 -52.56 -11.27 -156.05
C GLN A 350 -53.22 -10.24 -156.97
N ASN A 351 -53.51 -9.04 -156.47
CA ASN A 351 -54.06 -7.94 -157.28
C ASN A 351 -53.12 -7.56 -158.43
N ARG A 352 -51.80 -7.55 -158.20
CA ARG A 352 -50.80 -7.31 -159.26
C ARG A 352 -50.88 -8.36 -160.37
N VAL A 353 -50.95 -9.64 -160.01
CA VAL A 353 -51.09 -10.76 -160.96
C VAL A 353 -52.45 -10.70 -161.70
N GLU A 354 -53.54 -10.38 -161.01
CA GLU A 354 -54.86 -10.21 -161.62
C GLU A 354 -54.89 -9.04 -162.61
N GLU A 355 -54.27 -7.91 -162.28
CA GLU A 355 -54.14 -6.78 -163.21
C GLU A 355 -53.28 -7.14 -164.42
N GLU A 356 -52.16 -7.84 -164.23
CA GLU A 356 -51.31 -8.31 -165.33
C GLU A 356 -52.06 -9.28 -166.25
N THR A 357 -52.77 -10.25 -165.68
CA THR A 357 -53.58 -11.21 -166.46
C THR A 357 -54.72 -10.53 -167.19
N ARG A 358 -55.42 -9.57 -166.56
CA ARG A 358 -56.44 -8.74 -167.22
C ARG A 358 -55.85 -7.95 -168.38
N ARG A 359 -54.70 -7.28 -168.19
CA ARG A 359 -54.00 -6.55 -169.25
C ARG A 359 -53.58 -7.47 -170.41
N LEU A 360 -53.09 -8.68 -170.11
CA LEU A 360 -52.73 -9.68 -171.12
C LEU A 360 -53.95 -10.16 -171.92
N LEU A 361 -55.08 -10.40 -171.26
CA LEU A 361 -56.35 -10.77 -171.91
C LEU A 361 -56.89 -9.65 -172.78
N GLU A 362 -56.83 -8.40 -172.33
CA GLU A 362 -57.19 -7.22 -173.12
C GLU A 362 -56.30 -7.10 -174.36
N LEU A 363 -54.98 -7.23 -174.21
CA LEU A 363 -54.03 -7.25 -175.33
C LEU A 363 -54.31 -8.39 -176.31
N MET A 364 -54.63 -9.59 -175.82
CA MET A 364 -55.04 -10.74 -176.63
C MET A 364 -56.34 -10.48 -177.39
N ASN A 365 -57.33 -9.88 -176.73
CA ASN A 365 -58.60 -9.51 -177.36
C ASN A 365 -58.40 -8.43 -178.44
N ILE A 366 -57.56 -7.42 -178.19
CA ILE A 366 -57.17 -6.43 -179.20
C ILE A 366 -56.50 -7.13 -180.39
N ARG A 367 -55.55 -8.03 -180.16
CA ARG A 367 -54.89 -8.83 -181.22
C ARG A 367 -55.91 -9.65 -182.01
N ARG A 368 -56.87 -10.32 -181.36
CA ARG A 368 -57.96 -11.06 -182.01
C ARG A 368 -58.84 -10.16 -182.87
N ILE A 369 -59.23 -8.99 -182.37
CA ILE A 369 -60.03 -8.00 -183.12
C ILE A 369 -59.27 -7.50 -184.35
N VAL A 370 -57.98 -7.19 -184.21
CA VAL A 370 -57.12 -6.76 -185.32
C VAL A 370 -56.99 -7.87 -186.36
N ALA A 371 -56.74 -9.12 -185.94
CA ALA A 371 -56.69 -10.28 -186.84
C ALA A 371 -58.03 -10.47 -187.59
N ALA A 372 -59.17 -10.42 -186.88
CA ALA A 372 -60.49 -10.51 -187.49
C ALA A 372 -60.75 -9.40 -188.51
N LYS A 373 -60.39 -8.15 -188.20
CA LYS A 373 -60.48 -7.01 -189.14
C LYS A 373 -59.60 -7.24 -190.37
N THR A 374 -58.40 -7.78 -190.21
CA THR A 374 -57.49 -8.10 -191.31
C THR A 374 -58.06 -9.18 -192.23
N ILE A 375 -58.61 -10.27 -191.66
CA ILE A 375 -59.29 -11.34 -192.40
C ILE A 375 -60.51 -10.79 -193.16
N GLN A 376 -61.35 -10.00 -192.48
CA GLN A 376 -62.52 -9.38 -193.11
C GLN A 376 -62.13 -8.45 -194.27
N ARG A 377 -61.06 -7.67 -194.11
CA ARG A 377 -60.53 -6.79 -195.17
C ARG A 377 -60.03 -7.61 -196.36
N ALA A 378 -59.27 -8.68 -196.10
CA ALA A 378 -58.80 -9.59 -197.15
C ALA A 378 -59.97 -10.26 -197.90
N TYR A 379 -60.97 -10.76 -197.18
CA TYR A 379 -62.17 -11.36 -197.77
C TYR A 379 -63.00 -10.36 -198.59
N ARG A 380 -63.20 -9.13 -198.08
CA ARG A 380 -63.88 -8.06 -198.82
C ARG A 380 -63.13 -7.74 -200.12
N SER A 381 -61.79 -7.63 -200.08
CA SER A 381 -60.95 -7.43 -201.28
C SER A 381 -61.09 -8.58 -202.29
N HIS A 382 -61.08 -9.83 -201.82
CA HIS A 382 -61.30 -11.00 -202.66
C HIS A 382 -62.68 -10.96 -203.34
N LYS A 383 -63.73 -10.64 -202.58
CA LYS A 383 -65.11 -10.51 -203.09
C LYS A 383 -65.26 -9.41 -204.14
N THR A 384 -64.65 -8.23 -203.96
CA THR A 384 -64.65 -7.16 -204.97
C THR A 384 -63.90 -7.56 -206.24
N ARG A 385 -62.74 -8.23 -206.12
CA ARG A 385 -62.00 -8.75 -207.29
C ARG A 385 -62.84 -9.77 -208.10
N MET A 386 -63.60 -10.63 -207.42
CA MET A 386 -64.51 -11.58 -208.08
C MET A 386 -65.70 -10.87 -208.79
N MET A 387 -66.28 -9.84 -208.17
CA MET A 387 -67.37 -9.03 -208.77
C MET A 387 -66.91 -8.23 -210.00
N LEU A 388 -65.69 -7.70 -210.00
CA LEU A 388 -65.09 -6.99 -211.15
C LEU A 388 -64.78 -7.94 -212.32
N LYS A 389 -64.36 -9.19 -212.06
CA LYS A 389 -64.25 -10.24 -213.08
C LYS A 389 -65.60 -10.57 -213.74
N LYS A 390 -66.71 -10.61 -212.96
CA LYS A 390 -68.07 -10.83 -213.48
C LYS A 390 -68.60 -9.65 -214.32
N LYS A 391 -68.28 -8.39 -213.98
CA LYS A 391 -68.68 -7.21 -214.78
C LYS A 391 -67.96 -7.08 -216.13
N LYS A 392 -66.70 -7.54 -216.25
CA LYS A 392 -65.96 -7.52 -217.54
C LYS A 392 -66.53 -8.46 -218.61
N ARG A 393 -67.27 -9.53 -218.24
CA ARG A 393 -67.88 -10.47 -219.20
C ARG A 393 -69.22 -9.98 -219.80
N LYS A 394 -69.94 -9.05 -219.17
CA LYS A 394 -71.29 -8.61 -219.61
C LYS A 394 -71.33 -7.43 -220.61
N LYS A 395 -70.20 -6.78 -220.94
CA LYS A 395 -70.17 -5.59 -221.83
C LYS A 395 -69.94 -5.88 -223.33
N LYS A 396 -69.90 -7.14 -223.80
CA LYS A 396 -69.57 -7.49 -225.21
C LYS A 396 -70.75 -7.93 -226.10
N SER A 397 -72.02 -7.93 -225.65
CA SER A 397 -73.14 -8.55 -226.40
C SER A 397 -74.40 -7.70 -226.67
N ALA A 398 -74.38 -6.35 -226.55
CA ALA A 398 -75.58 -5.51 -226.73
C ALA A 398 -75.46 -4.41 -227.81
N ALA A 399 -74.62 -4.62 -228.83
CA ALA A 399 -74.52 -3.72 -230.00
C ALA A 399 -74.59 -4.54 -231.31
N LYS A 400 -75.75 -5.17 -231.60
CA LYS A 400 -76.16 -5.57 -232.96
C LYS A 400 -77.68 -5.89 -233.00
N LYS A 401 -78.46 -4.95 -233.56
CA LYS A 401 -79.86 -4.98 -234.05
C LYS A 401 -81.02 -5.04 -233.04
N GLY A 402 -82.05 -4.22 -233.33
CA GLY A 402 -83.43 -4.35 -232.84
C GLY A 402 -83.89 -3.13 -232.08
#